data_AF-A0A965UUD4-F1
#
_entry.id   AF-A0A965UUD4-F1
#
_cell.length_a   1.000
_cell.length_b   1.000
_cell.length_c   1.000
_cell.angle_alpha   90.00
_cell.angle_beta   90.00
_cell.angle_gamma   90.00
#
_symmetry.space_group_name_H-M   'P 1'
#
loop_
_entity.id
_entity.type
_entity.pdbx_description
1 polymer ?
#
loop_
_entity_poly.entity_id
_entity_poly.type
_entity_poly.pdbx_seq_one_letter_code
_entity_poly.pdbx_strand_id
1 'polypeptide(L)'
;MQAIITKRLSATNTKGVRIKATTGSGHDSVTVSYDYETMSEEYMHWKAVSALLLKIEWARTIPYWHGGWTKSGMVWVAGDERAYRVIEEGAA
;
A
#
# COMPACT_ATOMS: atom_id res chain seq x y z
N MET A 1 11.85 10.47 -3.67
CA MET A 1 10.56 10.04 -3.07
C MET A 1 10.10 8.80 -3.81
N GLN A 2 9.80 7.70 -3.13
CA GLN A 2 9.21 6.50 -3.75
C GLN A 2 7.72 6.43 -3.38
N ALA A 3 6.91 5.94 -4.31
CA ALA A 3 5.46 5.83 -4.11
C ALA A 3 4.92 4.48 -4.62
N ILE A 4 3.81 4.03 -4.04
CA ILE A 4 3.04 2.87 -4.45
C ILE A 4 1.57 3.27 -4.59
N ILE A 5 0.97 2.94 -5.71
CA ILE A 5 -0.43 3.19 -6.02
C ILE A 5 -1.19 1.88 -5.89
N THR A 6 -2.32 1.92 -5.21
CA THR A 6 -3.19 0.76 -5.01
C THR A 6 -4.56 1.01 -5.61
N LYS A 7 -5.07 0.03 -6.36
CA LYS A 7 -6.36 0.11 -7.04
C LYS A 7 -7.15 -1.18 -6.87
N ARG A 8 -8.43 -1.05 -6.55
CA ARG A 8 -9.38 -2.18 -6.51
C ARG A 8 -9.64 -2.69 -7.93
N LEU A 9 -9.75 -4.00 -8.02
CA LEU A 9 -10.19 -4.74 -9.20
C LEU A 9 -11.46 -5.48 -8.81
N SER A 10 -12.56 -5.08 -9.44
CA SER A 10 -13.85 -5.75 -9.27
C SER A 10 -13.76 -7.23 -9.63
N ALA A 11 -14.64 -8.02 -9.02
CA ALA A 11 -14.82 -9.41 -9.40
C ALA A 11 -15.24 -9.51 -10.88
N THR A 12 -14.89 -10.63 -11.49
CA THR A 12 -15.24 -11.04 -12.86
C THR A 12 -15.71 -12.48 -12.82
N ASN A 13 -16.28 -12.99 -13.91
CA ASN A 13 -16.84 -14.35 -13.97
C ASN A 13 -15.88 -15.46 -13.54
N THR A 14 -14.56 -15.25 -13.64
CA THR A 14 -13.54 -16.26 -13.32
C THR A 14 -12.59 -15.85 -12.19
N LYS A 15 -12.72 -14.64 -11.63
CA LYS A 15 -11.80 -14.12 -10.61
C LYS A 15 -12.57 -13.28 -9.59
N GLY A 16 -12.40 -13.58 -8.31
CA GLY A 16 -12.94 -12.78 -7.22
C GLY A 16 -12.36 -11.36 -7.15
N VAL A 17 -12.82 -10.61 -6.16
CA VAL A 17 -12.33 -9.26 -5.86
C VAL A 17 -10.86 -9.30 -5.51
N ARG A 18 -10.11 -8.34 -6.05
CA ARG A 18 -8.65 -8.27 -5.94
C ARG A 18 -8.20 -6.84 -5.84
N ILE A 19 -7.00 -6.64 -5.35
CA ILE A 19 -6.38 -5.33 -5.28
C ILE A 19 -4.99 -5.41 -5.90
N LYS A 20 -4.65 -4.39 -6.69
CA LYS A 20 -3.35 -4.28 -7.34
C LYS A 20 -2.55 -3.16 -6.70
N ALA A 21 -1.34 -3.46 -6.26
CA ALA A 21 -0.32 -2.49 -5.89
C ALA A 21 0.65 -2.34 -7.06
N THR A 22 1.02 -1.09 -7.38
CA THR A 22 1.93 -0.75 -8.48
C THR A 22 2.88 0.32 -7.99
N THR A 23 4.18 0.17 -8.27
CA THR A 23 5.17 1.23 -8.02
C THR A 23 4.79 2.50 -8.80
N GLY A 24 5.15 3.67 -8.28
CA GLY A 24 4.87 4.96 -8.94
C GLY A 24 5.47 5.08 -10.34
N SER A 25 6.55 4.35 -10.61
CA SER A 25 7.16 4.22 -11.95
C SER A 25 6.38 3.28 -12.90
N GLY A 26 5.51 2.43 -12.36
CA GLY A 26 4.78 1.42 -13.13
C GLY A 26 5.56 0.14 -13.43
N HIS A 27 6.84 0.05 -13.07
CA HIS A 27 7.72 -1.07 -13.43
C HIS A 27 7.34 -2.36 -12.71
N ASP A 28 7.08 -2.27 -11.41
CA ASP A 28 6.71 -3.41 -10.58
C ASP A 28 5.27 -3.31 -10.08
N SER A 29 4.60 -4.46 -10.06
CA SER A 29 3.27 -4.60 -9.47
C SER A 29 3.02 -5.99 -8.90
N VAL A 30 2.04 -6.07 -8.01
CA VAL A 30 1.49 -7.30 -7.42
C VAL A 30 -0.02 -7.17 -7.36
N THR A 31 -0.74 -8.26 -7.62
CA THR A 31 -2.19 -8.34 -7.42
C THR A 31 -2.48 -9.43 -6.39
N VAL A 32 -3.22 -9.08 -5.33
CA VAL A 32 -3.63 -10.02 -4.29
C VAL A 32 -5.15 -10.09 -4.21
N SER A 33 -5.64 -11.28 -3.89
CA SER A 33 -7.05 -11.48 -3.51
C SER A 33 -7.26 -10.98 -2.07
N TYR A 34 -8.45 -10.47 -1.81
CA TYR A 34 -8.86 -10.03 -0.48
C TYR A 34 -10.32 -10.42 -0.22
N ASP A 35 -10.69 -10.46 1.04
CA ASP A 35 -12.06 -10.68 1.47
C ASP A 35 -12.69 -9.32 1.78
N TYR A 36 -13.77 -8.98 1.09
CA TYR A 36 -14.45 -7.69 1.24
C TYR A 36 -15.32 -7.63 2.50
N GLU A 37 -15.71 -8.77 3.07
CA GLU A 37 -16.61 -8.81 4.23
C GLU A 37 -15.86 -8.58 5.54
N THR A 38 -14.62 -9.07 5.63
CA THR A 38 -13.86 -9.13 6.89
C THR A 38 -12.71 -8.12 6.97
N MET A 39 -12.29 -7.54 5.84
CA MET A 39 -11.16 -6.60 5.80
C MET A 39 -11.64 -5.16 5.69
N SER A 40 -11.08 -4.28 6.53
CA SER A 40 -11.27 -2.83 6.35
C SER A 40 -10.63 -2.35 5.04
N GLU A 41 -11.16 -1.25 4.51
CA GLU A 41 -10.72 -0.71 3.22
C GLU A 41 -9.22 -0.38 3.25
N GLU A 42 -8.74 0.28 4.29
CA GLU A 42 -7.31 0.59 4.43
C GLU A 42 -6.44 -0.67 4.58
N TYR A 43 -6.90 -1.66 5.35
CA TYR A 43 -6.15 -2.88 5.58
C TYR A 43 -5.97 -3.72 4.31
N MET A 44 -6.99 -3.82 3.44
CA MET A 44 -6.83 -4.50 2.15
C MET A 44 -5.84 -3.76 1.23
N HIS A 45 -5.80 -2.43 1.25
CA HIS A 45 -4.82 -1.63 0.51
C HIS A 45 -3.41 -1.87 1.04
N TRP A 46 -3.22 -1.85 2.37
CA TRP A 46 -1.94 -2.15 3.01
C TRP A 46 -1.42 -3.57 2.73
N LYS A 47 -2.31 -4.57 2.70
CA LYS A 47 -1.95 -5.96 2.34
C LYS A 47 -1.31 -6.02 0.95
N ALA A 48 -1.85 -5.29 -0.02
CA ALA A 48 -1.31 -5.22 -1.38
C ALA A 48 0.07 -4.53 -1.41
N VAL A 49 0.23 -3.44 -0.66
CA VAL A 49 1.49 -2.70 -0.53
C VAL A 49 2.55 -3.60 0.09
N SER A 50 2.26 -4.23 1.21
CA SER A 50 3.16 -5.15 1.91
C SER A 50 3.65 -6.26 0.98
N ALA A 51 2.75 -6.86 0.19
CA ALA A 51 3.11 -7.89 -0.78
C ALA A 51 4.06 -7.36 -1.88
N LEU A 52 3.85 -6.12 -2.36
CA LEU A 52 4.75 -5.50 -3.32
C LEU A 52 6.11 -5.16 -2.71
N LEU A 53 6.13 -4.60 -1.49
CA LEU A 53 7.37 -4.25 -0.77
C LEU A 53 8.25 -5.47 -0.49
N LEU A 54 7.64 -6.62 -0.19
CA LEU A 54 8.35 -7.88 -0.05
C LEU A 54 8.92 -8.36 -1.38
N LYS A 55 8.16 -8.27 -2.48
CA LYS A 55 8.62 -8.66 -3.82
C LYS A 55 9.83 -7.85 -4.29
N ILE A 56 9.85 -6.54 -4.03
CA ILE A 56 10.92 -5.62 -4.49
C ILE A 56 11.97 -5.33 -3.41
N GLU A 57 11.90 -6.03 -2.28
CA GLU A 57 12.82 -5.93 -1.13
C GLU A 57 12.90 -4.55 -0.44
N TRP A 58 11.98 -3.63 -0.74
CA TRP A 58 11.92 -2.30 -0.10
C TRP A 58 11.50 -2.36 1.36
N ALA A 59 10.82 -3.42 1.79
CA ALA A 59 10.43 -3.62 3.19
C ALA A 59 11.62 -3.60 4.18
N ARG A 60 12.84 -3.89 3.69
CA ARG A 60 14.07 -3.87 4.52
C ARG A 60 14.74 -2.51 4.59
N THR A 61 14.37 -1.59 3.70
CA THR A 61 15.09 -0.32 3.48
C THR A 61 14.27 0.88 3.93
N ILE A 62 12.93 0.80 3.86
CA ILE A 62 12.04 1.91 4.17
C ILE A 62 11.00 1.43 5.18
N PRO A 63 11.17 1.72 6.48
CA PRO A 63 10.28 1.22 7.52
C PRO A 63 8.95 1.97 7.61
N TYR A 64 8.89 3.22 7.13
CA TYR A 64 7.71 4.08 7.28
C TYR A 64 7.04 4.39 5.95
N TRP A 65 5.73 4.18 5.90
CA TRP A 65 4.89 4.46 4.75
C TRP A 65 3.63 5.17 5.18
N HIS A 66 3.27 6.26 4.49
CA HIS A 66 2.06 7.01 4.77
C HIS A 66 1.05 6.80 3.64
N GLY A 67 -0.15 6.36 4.02
CA GLY A 67 -1.28 6.16 3.10
C GLY A 67 -2.13 7.42 2.96
N GLY A 68 -2.57 7.71 1.74
CA GLY A 68 -3.51 8.79 1.43
C GLY A 68 -4.55 8.36 0.40
N TRP A 69 -5.80 8.77 0.62
CA TRP A 69 -6.91 8.45 -0.27
C TRP A 69 -6.91 9.32 -1.53
N THR A 70 -7.34 8.72 -2.63
CA THR A 70 -7.61 9.37 -3.91
C THR A 70 -8.99 8.93 -4.41
N LYS A 71 -9.50 9.59 -5.46
CA LYS A 71 -10.74 9.16 -6.12
C LYS A 71 -10.68 7.73 -6.69
N SER A 72 -9.47 7.20 -6.93
CA SER A 72 -9.26 5.93 -7.64
C SER A 72 -8.67 4.80 -6.77
N GLY A 73 -8.45 5.04 -5.48
CA GLY A 73 -7.76 4.12 -4.56
C GLY A 73 -6.85 4.87 -3.60
N MET A 74 -5.75 4.24 -3.16
CA MET A 74 -4.80 4.89 -2.24
C MET A 74 -3.41 5.02 -2.85
N VAL A 75 -2.71 6.08 -2.45
CA VAL A 75 -1.29 6.30 -2.71
C VAL A 75 -0.55 6.15 -1.39
N TRP A 76 0.58 5.45 -1.44
CA TRP A 76 1.47 5.21 -0.32
C TRP A 76 2.83 5.79 -0.64
N VAL A 77 3.35 6.65 0.23
CA VAL A 77 4.64 7.30 0.05
C VAL A 77 5.60 6.89 1.15
N ALA A 78 6.85 6.63 0.76
CA ALA A 78 7.94 6.40 1.68
C ALA A 78 8.15 7.64 2.57
N GLY A 79 8.10 7.46 3.88
CA GLY A 79 8.42 8.49 4.86
C GLY A 79 9.92 8.59 5.14
N ASP A 80 10.35 9.72 5.70
CA ASP A 80 11.68 9.91 6.27
C ASP A 80 11.65 9.52 7.76
N GLU A 81 12.59 8.68 8.22
CA GLU A 81 12.71 8.29 9.63
C GLU A 81 12.87 9.49 10.57
N ARG A 82 13.47 10.60 10.11
CA ARG A 82 13.67 11.80 10.92
C ARG A 82 12.38 12.55 11.19
N ALA A 83 11.39 12.47 10.29
CA ALA A 83 10.09 13.09 10.49
C ALA A 83 9.24 12.34 11.53
N TYR A 84 9.50 11.03 11.71
CA TYR A 84 8.74 10.19 12.63
C TYR A 84 9.08 10.44 14.11
N ARG A 85 10.37 10.64 14.44
CA ARG A 85 10.81 10.89 15.84
C ARG A 85 10.21 12.15 16.46
N VAL A 86 9.96 13.19 15.67
CA VAL A 86 9.37 14.45 16.14
C VAL A 86 7.92 14.28 16.61
N ILE A 87 7.19 13.31 16.03
CA ILE A 87 5.78 13.05 16.38
C ILE A 87 5.70 12.33 17.73
N GLU A 88 6.62 11.40 18.02
CA GLU A 88 6.65 10.69 19.31
C GLU A 88 7.14 11.59 20.45
N GLU A 89 8.11 12.47 20.20
CA GLU A 89 8.64 13.41 21.21
C GLU A 89 7.68 14.58 21.50
N GLY A 90 6.81 14.96 20.54
CA GLY A 90 5.80 16.00 20.72
C GLY A 90 4.48 15.54 21.34
N ALA A 91 4.34 14.23 21.61
CA ALA A 91 3.16 13.62 22.24
C ALA A 91 3.39 13.24 23.72
N ALA A 92 4.54 13.61 24.30
CA ALA A 92 4.92 13.38 25.68
C ALA A 92 4.79 14.65 26.54
#